data_AF-A0A4R0D857-F1
#
_entry.id   AF-A0A4R0D857-F1
#
_cell.length_a   1.000
_cell.length_b   1.000
_cell.length_c   1.000
_cell.angle_alpha   90.00
_cell.angle_beta   90.00
_cell.angle_gamma   90.00
#
_symmetry.space_group_name_H-M   'P 1'
#
loop_
_entity.id
_entity.type
_entity.pdbx_description
1 polymer ?
#
loop_
_entity_poly.entity_id
_entity_poly.type
_entity_poly.pdbx_seq_one_letter_code
_entity_poly.pdbx_strand_id
1 'polypeptide(L)'
;MAFAITIKADSSPIEAIFAHLNQFNADKSKLFDEIGAGLVFSVQDRFFTGRDVDGNPWKMSWRAKLQGGQTLRDTGRLMNSYTHNVLSSGVEVGTNVEYAPHLHYGATILPKNGQYITFAVAGQYRKVKQSVLLPRTQLGINADDKEMVLDIVGDFINDYILRGA
;
A
#
# COMPACT_ATOMS: atom_id res chain seq x y z
N MET A 1 51.57 -5.52 -29.86
CA MET A 1 50.70 -6.67 -30.17
C MET A 1 49.36 -6.42 -29.49
N ALA A 2 48.27 -6.34 -30.26
CA ALA A 2 46.92 -6.20 -29.70
C ALA A 2 46.18 -7.52 -29.96
N PHE A 3 45.60 -8.09 -28.92
CA PHE A 3 44.66 -9.21 -29.02
C PHE A 3 43.28 -8.64 -28.70
N ALA A 4 42.34 -8.86 -29.62
CA ALA A 4 40.94 -8.49 -29.44
C ALA A 4 40.13 -9.76 -29.21
N ILE A 5 39.29 -9.76 -28.18
CA ILE A 5 38.23 -10.75 -28.02
C ILE A 5 37.01 -10.17 -28.74
N THR A 6 36.63 -10.76 -29.86
CA THR A 6 35.40 -10.44 -30.58
C THR A 6 34.36 -11.47 -30.20
N ILE A 7 33.35 -11.05 -29.43
CA ILE A 7 32.17 -11.88 -29.16
C ILE A 7 31.19 -11.63 -30.30
N LYS A 8 30.99 -12.63 -31.16
CA LYS A 8 29.91 -12.64 -32.15
C LYS A 8 28.73 -13.41 -31.55
N ALA A 9 27.56 -12.79 -31.47
CA ALA A 9 26.34 -13.47 -31.09
C ALA A 9 25.84 -14.30 -32.29
N ASP A 10 26.48 -15.44 -32.57
CA ASP A 10 25.98 -16.41 -33.56
C ASP A 10 24.95 -17.38 -32.93
N SER A 11 24.18 -16.92 -31.93
CA SER A 11 23.31 -17.78 -31.12
C SER A 11 21.95 -17.12 -30.92
N SER A 12 20.92 -17.70 -31.55
CA SER A 12 19.52 -17.26 -31.44
C SER A 12 19.02 -17.01 -30.00
N PRO A 13 19.48 -17.74 -28.95
CA PRO A 13 19.01 -17.48 -27.59
C PRO A 13 19.47 -16.12 -27.03
N ILE A 14 20.66 -15.64 -27.40
CA ILE A 14 21.17 -14.35 -26.91
C ILE A 14 20.43 -13.19 -27.59
N GLU A 15 20.17 -13.30 -28.90
CA GLU A 15 19.37 -12.32 -29.63
C GLU A 15 17.92 -12.27 -29.13
N ALA A 16 17.33 -13.42 -28.81
CA ALA A 16 16.01 -13.50 -28.18
C ALA A 16 16.01 -12.74 -26.84
N ILE A 17 16.97 -13.03 -25.96
CA ILE A 17 17.09 -12.33 -24.67
C ILE A 17 17.23 -10.80 -24.86
N PHE A 18 18.03 -10.33 -25.82
CA PHE A 18 18.13 -8.88 -26.09
C PHE A 18 16.84 -8.27 -26.64
N ALA A 19 16.09 -8.99 -27.46
CA ALA A 19 14.76 -8.56 -27.89
C ALA A 19 13.79 -8.44 -26.70
N HIS A 20 13.80 -9.41 -25.79
CA HIS A 20 13.00 -9.38 -24.55
C HIS A 20 13.42 -8.26 -23.59
N LEU A 21 14.72 -7.99 -23.44
CA LEU A 21 15.22 -6.87 -22.63
C LEU A 21 14.84 -5.52 -23.24
N ASN A 22 14.75 -5.40 -24.57
CA ASN A 22 14.18 -4.22 -25.21
C ASN A 22 12.68 -4.09 -24.93
N GLN A 23 11.95 -5.20 -24.88
CA GLN A 23 10.53 -5.26 -24.55
C GLN A 23 10.24 -4.91 -23.08
N PHE A 24 11.19 -5.11 -22.16
CA PHE A 24 11.05 -4.81 -20.74
C PHE A 24 10.53 -3.38 -20.47
N ASN A 25 10.99 -2.40 -21.24
CA ASN A 25 10.51 -1.02 -21.08
C ASN A 25 9.04 -0.84 -21.45
N ALA A 26 8.49 -1.68 -22.33
CA ALA A 26 7.07 -1.71 -22.67
C ALA A 26 6.26 -2.48 -21.63
N ASP A 27 6.81 -3.56 -21.06
CA ASP A 27 6.10 -4.46 -20.13
C ASP A 27 6.24 -4.06 -18.65
N LYS A 28 7.18 -3.19 -18.28
CA LYS A 28 7.36 -2.72 -16.88
C LYS A 28 6.10 -2.09 -16.28
N SER A 29 5.21 -1.55 -17.11
CA SER A 29 3.92 -1.02 -16.66
C SER A 29 3.04 -2.10 -16.06
N LYS A 30 3.06 -3.33 -16.61
CA LYS A 30 2.34 -4.49 -16.09
C LYS A 30 2.91 -4.93 -14.75
N LEU A 31 4.25 -4.97 -14.64
CA LEU A 31 4.94 -5.26 -13.38
C LEU A 31 4.52 -4.28 -12.27
N PHE A 32 4.56 -2.98 -12.58
CA PHE A 32 4.17 -1.95 -11.61
C PHE A 32 2.68 -1.97 -11.28
N ASP A 33 1.83 -2.32 -12.24
CA ASP A 33 0.39 -2.48 -12.01
C ASP A 33 0.11 -3.62 -11.01
N GLU A 34 0.76 -4.76 -11.21
CA GLU A 34 0.61 -5.93 -10.34
C GLU A 34 1.14 -5.69 -8.92
N ILE A 35 2.32 -5.05 -8.81
CA ILE A 35 2.86 -4.60 -7.51
C ILE A 35 1.87 -3.64 -6.83
N GLY A 36 1.32 -2.67 -7.58
CA GLY A 36 0.34 -1.72 -7.06
C GLY A 36 -0.91 -2.39 -6.52
N ALA A 37 -1.48 -3.32 -7.30
CA ALA A 37 -2.65 -4.09 -6.91
C ALA A 37 -2.39 -4.92 -5.65
N GLY A 38 -1.23 -5.59 -5.55
CA GLY A 38 -0.82 -6.35 -4.37
C GLY A 38 -0.71 -5.47 -3.12
N LEU A 39 -0.06 -4.31 -3.22
CA LEU A 39 0.06 -3.37 -2.10
C LEU A 39 -1.28 -2.77 -1.68
N VAL A 40 -2.18 -2.48 -2.62
CA VAL A 40 -3.56 -2.05 -2.31
C VAL A 40 -4.29 -3.15 -1.54
N PHE A 41 -4.15 -4.42 -1.97
CA PHE A 41 -4.72 -5.56 -1.27
C PHE A 41 -4.17 -5.69 0.16
N SER A 42 -2.85 -5.56 0.36
CA SER A 42 -2.26 -5.57 1.71
C SER A 42 -2.83 -4.48 2.61
N VAL A 43 -3.03 -3.27 2.08
CA VAL A 43 -3.69 -2.20 2.84
C VAL A 43 -5.12 -2.59 3.19
N GLN A 44 -5.88 -3.19 2.27
CA GLN A 44 -7.25 -3.64 2.53
C GLN A 44 -7.30 -4.78 3.56
N ASP A 45 -6.38 -5.74 3.50
CA ASP A 45 -6.28 -6.84 4.48
C ASP A 45 -6.10 -6.32 5.90
N ARG A 46 -5.29 -5.27 6.10
CA ARG A 46 -5.16 -4.59 7.40
C ARG A 46 -6.48 -4.07 7.96
N PHE A 47 -7.41 -3.62 7.12
CA PHE A 47 -8.76 -3.26 7.57
C PHE A 47 -9.61 -4.47 7.94
N PHE A 48 -9.49 -5.58 7.19
CA PHE A 48 -10.21 -6.82 7.47
C PHE A 48 -9.75 -7.46 8.78
N THR A 49 -8.44 -7.54 8.98
CA THR A 49 -7.80 -8.14 10.16
C THR A 49 -7.74 -7.19 11.36
N GLY A 50 -7.84 -5.88 11.11
CA GLY A 50 -7.77 -4.84 12.14
C GLY A 50 -6.37 -4.69 12.71
N ARG A 51 -5.34 -4.81 11.87
CA ARG A 51 -3.92 -4.78 12.24
C ARG A 51 -3.19 -3.67 11.49
N ASP A 52 -2.13 -3.14 12.08
CA ASP A 52 -1.26 -2.18 11.42
C ASP A 52 -0.22 -2.84 10.51
N VAL A 53 0.62 -2.03 9.87
CA VAL A 53 1.71 -2.49 8.99
C VAL A 53 2.63 -3.51 9.65
N ASP A 54 2.86 -3.38 10.95
CA ASP A 54 3.73 -4.26 11.74
C ASP A 54 2.98 -5.49 12.29
N GLY A 55 1.70 -5.66 11.92
CA GLY A 55 0.87 -6.78 12.35
C GLY A 55 0.25 -6.62 13.75
N ASN A 56 0.43 -5.47 14.41
CA ASN A 56 -0.13 -5.21 15.72
C ASN A 56 -1.63 -4.87 15.62
N PRO A 57 -2.47 -5.37 16.54
CA PRO A 57 -3.90 -5.07 16.50
C PRO A 57 -4.16 -3.59 16.78
N TRP A 58 -5.00 -2.96 15.96
CA TRP A 58 -5.45 -1.60 16.21
C TRP A 58 -6.23 -1.51 17.52
N LYS A 59 -6.00 -0.43 18.28
CA LYS A 59 -6.83 -0.15 19.44
C LYS A 59 -8.28 0.05 19.01
N MET A 60 -9.15 -0.79 19.58
CA MET A 60 -10.57 -0.79 19.31
C MET A 60 -11.17 0.61 19.52
N SER A 61 -11.91 1.09 18.52
CA SER A 61 -12.59 2.38 18.61
C SER A 61 -13.83 2.30 19.51
N TRP A 62 -14.22 3.43 20.10
CA TRP A 62 -15.45 3.52 20.91
C TRP A 62 -16.69 3.10 20.12
N ARG A 63 -16.79 3.53 18.84
CA ARG A 63 -17.89 3.14 17.95
C ARG A 63 -17.94 1.62 17.76
N ALA A 64 -16.80 1.02 17.42
CA ALA A 64 -16.68 -0.44 17.26
C ALA A 64 -17.14 -1.18 18.52
N LYS A 65 -16.71 -0.72 19.71
CA LYS A 65 -17.12 -1.29 21.00
C LYS A 65 -18.62 -1.17 21.27
N LEU A 66 -19.23 -0.02 20.96
CA LEU A 66 -20.65 0.23 21.25
C LEU A 66 -21.61 -0.45 20.27
N GLN A 67 -21.21 -0.59 19.01
CA GLN A 67 -22.06 -1.09 17.93
C GLN A 67 -21.73 -2.54 17.54
N GLY A 68 -20.72 -3.17 18.16
CA GLY A 68 -20.24 -4.49 17.74
C GLY A 68 -19.59 -4.49 16.34
N GLY A 69 -19.04 -3.35 15.92
CA GLY A 69 -18.43 -3.17 14.61
C GLY A 69 -16.90 -3.31 14.61
N GLN A 70 -16.27 -2.99 13.47
CA GLN A 70 -14.80 -3.00 13.33
C GLN A 70 -14.20 -1.59 13.38
N THR A 71 -12.96 -1.51 13.86
CA THR A 71 -12.23 -0.23 13.92
C THR A 71 -11.82 0.20 12.51
N LEU A 72 -11.95 1.49 12.22
CA LEU A 72 -11.79 2.08 10.87
C LEU A 72 -12.72 1.55 9.77
N ARG A 73 -13.66 0.65 10.11
CA ARG A 73 -14.63 0.11 9.15
C ARG A 73 -16.06 0.33 9.64
N ASP A 74 -16.64 1.43 9.19
CA ASP A 74 -18.07 1.73 9.34
C ASP A 74 -18.80 1.46 8.01
N THR A 75 -18.62 2.34 7.03
CA THR A 75 -19.12 2.15 5.65
C THR A 75 -18.12 1.47 4.71
N GLY A 76 -16.84 1.35 5.13
CA GLY A 76 -15.75 0.86 4.28
C GLY A 76 -15.15 1.91 3.34
N ARG A 77 -15.63 3.16 3.34
CA ARG A 77 -15.15 4.22 2.42
C ARG A 77 -13.63 4.36 2.38
N LEU A 78 -12.96 4.42 3.53
CA LEU A 78 -11.50 4.58 3.58
C LEU A 78 -10.79 3.37 2.97
N MET A 79 -11.14 2.16 3.39
CA MET A 79 -10.58 0.91 2.85
C MET A 79 -10.72 0.85 1.32
N ASN A 80 -11.92 1.13 0.81
CA ASN A 80 -12.24 1.05 -0.62
C ASN A 80 -11.66 2.21 -1.44
N SER A 81 -11.12 3.24 -0.79
CA SER A 81 -10.53 4.40 -1.48
C SER A 81 -9.04 4.25 -1.77
N TYR A 82 -8.40 3.22 -1.22
CA TYR A 82 -7.01 2.93 -1.54
C TYR A 82 -6.91 2.40 -2.97
N THR A 83 -5.98 2.98 -3.73
CA THR A 83 -5.70 2.68 -5.14
C THR A 83 -4.22 2.88 -5.41
N HIS A 84 -3.77 2.48 -6.59
CA HIS A 84 -2.43 2.76 -7.09
C HIS A 84 -2.48 3.51 -8.43
N ASN A 85 -1.38 4.20 -8.75
CA ASN A 85 -1.11 4.72 -10.09
C ASN A 85 0.22 4.18 -10.59
N VAL A 86 0.22 3.69 -11.83
CA VAL A 86 1.44 3.25 -12.51
C VAL A 86 2.16 4.45 -13.11
N LEU A 87 3.42 4.63 -12.72
CA LEU A 87 4.32 5.66 -13.22
C LEU A 87 5.33 5.04 -14.19
N SER A 88 6.02 5.88 -14.96
CA SER A 88 7.06 5.43 -15.90
C SER A 88 8.26 4.75 -15.24
N SER A 89 8.45 4.99 -13.93
CA SER A 89 9.59 4.53 -13.13
C SER A 89 9.19 3.80 -11.85
N GLY A 90 7.90 3.52 -11.64
CA GLY A 90 7.44 2.80 -10.45
C GLY A 90 5.94 2.83 -10.29
N VAL A 91 5.49 2.65 -9.06
CA VAL A 91 4.10 2.68 -8.66
C VAL A 91 3.94 3.50 -7.38
N GLU A 92 2.87 4.27 -7.31
CA GLU A 92 2.45 4.97 -6.10
C GLU A 92 1.15 4.37 -5.58
N VAL A 93 1.01 4.23 -4.26
CA VAL A 93 -0.17 3.66 -3.60
C VAL A 93 -0.68 4.65 -2.57
N GLY A 94 -1.98 4.91 -2.55
CA GLY A 94 -2.54 5.89 -1.62
C GLY A 94 -4.05 6.03 -1.72
N THR A 95 -4.57 7.07 -1.08
CA THR A 95 -5.99 7.42 -1.04
C THR A 95 -6.17 8.93 -1.13
N ASN A 96 -7.27 9.37 -1.74
CA ASN A 96 -7.68 10.77 -1.78
C ASN A 96 -8.57 11.19 -0.59
N VAL A 97 -8.78 10.31 0.39
CA VAL A 97 -9.61 10.60 1.54
C VAL A 97 -8.88 11.52 2.52
N GLU A 98 -9.38 12.74 2.66
CA GLU A 98 -8.76 13.83 3.46
C GLU A 98 -8.44 13.44 4.91
N TYR A 99 -9.29 12.64 5.55
CA TYR A 99 -9.09 12.24 6.95
C TYR A 99 -8.13 11.04 7.12
N ALA A 100 -7.64 10.43 6.03
CA ALA A 100 -6.77 9.26 6.08
C ALA A 100 -5.47 9.51 6.87
N PRO A 101 -4.73 10.63 6.66
CA PRO A 101 -3.49 10.88 7.39
C PRO A 101 -3.70 10.95 8.91
N HIS A 102 -4.81 11.53 9.37
CA HIS A 102 -5.10 11.64 10.81
C HIS A 102 -5.39 10.28 11.44
N LEU A 103 -5.99 9.35 10.70
CA LEU A 103 -6.20 7.98 11.18
C LEU A 103 -4.92 7.16 11.13
N HIS A 104 -4.09 7.42 10.11
CA HIS A 104 -2.82 6.77 9.90
C HIS A 104 -1.81 7.15 11.00
N TYR A 105 -1.44 8.43 11.09
CA TYR A 105 -0.43 8.96 12.01
C TYR A 105 -0.98 9.26 13.41
N GLY A 106 -2.30 9.23 13.59
CA GLY A 106 -2.95 9.78 14.78
C GLY A 106 -3.10 11.30 14.69
N ALA A 107 -3.84 11.87 15.63
CA ALA A 107 -4.06 13.31 15.71
C ALA A 107 -4.44 13.75 17.12
N THR A 108 -4.05 14.96 17.48
CA THR A 108 -4.60 15.66 18.66
C THR A 108 -5.54 16.74 18.18
N ILE A 109 -6.81 16.61 18.52
CA ILE A 109 -7.86 17.56 18.19
C ILE A 109 -8.01 18.54 19.35
N LEU A 110 -7.93 19.83 19.02
CA LEU A 110 -8.04 20.95 19.96
C LEU A 110 -9.29 21.80 19.63
N PRO A 111 -9.86 22.51 20.62
CA PRO A 111 -10.94 23.45 20.36
C PRO A 111 -10.43 24.61 19.50
N LYS A 112 -11.13 24.91 18.40
CA LYS A 112 -10.81 26.07 17.55
C LYS A 112 -11.08 27.39 18.28
N ASN A 113 -12.19 27.44 19.01
CA ASN A 113 -12.63 28.58 19.81
C ASN A 113 -12.96 28.10 21.23
N GLY A 114 -12.66 28.92 22.24
CA GLY A 114 -12.92 28.60 23.64
C GLY A 114 -12.00 27.51 24.21
N GLN A 115 -12.33 27.01 25.41
CA GLN A 115 -11.44 26.13 26.18
C GLN A 115 -11.71 24.63 26.00
N TYR A 116 -12.85 24.24 25.41
CA TYR A 116 -13.28 22.84 25.37
C TYR A 116 -13.93 22.46 24.04
N ILE A 117 -13.73 21.20 23.65
CA ILE A 117 -14.47 20.51 22.60
C ILE A 117 -15.66 19.82 23.28
N THR A 118 -16.83 19.94 22.68
CA THR A 118 -18.05 19.28 23.15
C THR A 118 -18.58 18.36 22.06
N PHE A 119 -18.79 17.08 22.40
CA PHE A 119 -19.38 16.08 21.49
C PHE A 119 -20.15 15.02 22.26
N ALA A 120 -21.10 14.36 21.61
CA ALA A 120 -21.88 13.29 22.19
C ALA A 120 -21.18 11.93 22.03
N VAL A 121 -21.20 11.11 23.08
CA VAL A 121 -20.75 9.72 23.08
C VAL A 121 -21.82 8.88 23.74
N ALA A 122 -22.39 7.90 23.02
CA ALA A 122 -23.48 7.05 23.51
C ALA A 122 -24.66 7.85 24.09
N GLY A 123 -25.07 8.94 23.43
CA GLY A 123 -26.18 9.80 23.86
C GLY A 123 -25.87 10.77 25.01
N GLN A 124 -24.65 10.77 25.55
CA GLN A 124 -24.23 11.67 26.62
C GLN A 124 -23.21 12.69 26.11
N TYR A 125 -23.40 13.96 26.43
CA TYR A 125 -22.46 15.02 26.07
C TYR A 125 -21.20 14.96 26.94
N ARG A 126 -20.04 15.05 26.29
CA ARG A 126 -18.73 15.17 26.93
C ARG A 126 -18.10 16.50 26.57
N LYS A 127 -17.41 17.09 27.55
CA LYS A 127 -16.67 18.35 27.43
C LYS A 127 -15.22 18.09 27.81
N VAL A 128 -14.30 18.23 26.87
CA VAL A 128 -12.87 17.89 27.05
C VAL A 128 -11.98 19.00 26.50
N LYS A 129 -10.78 19.17 27.06
CA LYS A 129 -9.81 20.17 26.57
C LYS A 129 -9.18 19.77 25.24
N GLN A 130 -9.04 18.47 25.00
CA GLN A 130 -8.53 17.89 23.78
C GLN A 130 -9.10 16.49 23.56
N SER A 131 -9.09 16.03 22.32
CA SER A 131 -9.38 14.63 21.96
C SER A 131 -8.17 14.05 21.25
N VAL A 132 -7.73 12.86 21.67
CA VAL A 132 -6.55 12.19 21.10
C VAL A 132 -7.00 11.00 20.27
N LEU A 133 -6.66 11.02 18.99
CA LEU A 133 -6.81 9.92 18.05
C LEU A 133 -5.48 9.19 17.96
N LEU A 134 -5.47 7.92 18.38
CA LEU A 134 -4.28 7.08 18.27
C LEU A 134 -4.02 6.67 16.81
N PRO A 135 -2.74 6.53 16.43
CA PRO A 135 -2.35 6.04 15.11
C PRO A 135 -2.88 4.64 14.86
N ARG A 136 -3.16 4.37 13.59
CA ARG A 136 -3.58 3.07 13.06
C ARG A 136 -2.92 2.94 11.71
N THR A 137 -1.63 2.66 11.66
CA THR A 137 -0.83 2.68 10.44
C THR A 137 -1.38 1.68 9.42
N GLN A 138 -2.05 2.16 8.35
CA GLN A 138 -2.65 1.29 7.32
C GLN A 138 -1.77 1.15 6.07
N LEU A 139 -1.13 2.25 5.66
CA LEU A 139 -0.29 2.33 4.47
C LEU A 139 1.18 2.08 4.83
N GLY A 140 1.85 1.18 4.14
CA GLY A 140 3.24 0.86 4.39
C GLY A 140 3.60 -0.51 3.86
N ILE A 141 4.89 -0.83 3.93
CA ILE A 141 5.49 -2.07 3.43
C ILE A 141 6.14 -2.79 4.60
N ASN A 142 5.69 -4.01 4.89
CA ASN A 142 6.29 -4.90 5.89
C ASN A 142 7.11 -6.02 5.24
N ALA A 143 7.44 -7.08 5.99
CA ALA A 143 8.22 -8.21 5.46
C ALA A 143 7.42 -9.00 4.41
N ASP A 144 6.18 -9.36 4.72
CA ASP A 144 5.28 -10.10 3.84
C ASP A 144 5.03 -9.33 2.53
N ASP A 145 4.87 -8.00 2.60
CA ASP A 145 4.73 -7.16 1.42
C ASP A 145 5.99 -7.20 0.53
N LYS A 146 7.18 -7.23 1.13
CA LYS A 146 8.43 -7.32 0.36
C LYS A 146 8.56 -8.68 -0.32
N GLU A 147 8.19 -9.75 0.37
CA GLU A 147 8.20 -11.10 -0.19
C GLU A 147 7.23 -11.17 -1.38
N MET A 148 5.99 -10.70 -1.21
CA MET A 148 5.02 -10.59 -2.31
C MET A 148 5.57 -9.78 -3.50
N VAL A 149 6.20 -8.64 -3.26
CA VAL A 149 6.78 -7.84 -4.34
C VAL A 149 7.93 -8.58 -5.05
N LEU A 150 8.76 -9.30 -4.32
CA LEU A 150 9.84 -10.10 -4.90
C LEU A 150 9.28 -11.28 -5.71
N ASP A 151 8.21 -11.91 -5.24
CA ASP A 151 7.52 -12.98 -5.97
C ASP A 151 6.94 -12.45 -7.29
N ILE A 152 6.22 -11.33 -7.26
CA ILE A 152 5.69 -10.68 -8.48
C ILE A 152 6.83 -10.36 -9.47
N VAL A 153 7.97 -9.84 -8.99
CA VAL A 153 9.14 -9.57 -9.85
C VAL A 153 9.71 -10.88 -10.42
N GLY A 154 9.82 -11.93 -9.61
CA GLY A 154 10.29 -13.23 -10.04
C GLY A 154 9.42 -13.86 -11.12
N ASP A 155 8.11 -13.85 -10.92
CA ASP A 155 7.12 -14.35 -11.88
C ASP A 155 7.16 -13.54 -13.18
N PHE A 156 7.27 -12.21 -13.09
CA PHE A 156 7.43 -11.36 -14.26
C PHE A 156 8.69 -11.71 -15.08
N ILE A 157 9.84 -11.92 -14.42
CA ILE A 157 11.07 -12.33 -15.12
C ILE A 157 10.88 -13.70 -15.78
N ASN A 158 10.28 -14.65 -15.07
CA ASN A 158 10.05 -15.99 -15.60
C ASN A 158 9.16 -15.96 -16.85
N ASP A 159 8.05 -15.24 -16.82
CA ASP A 159 7.05 -15.27 -17.87
C ASP A 159 7.39 -14.38 -19.07
N TYR A 160 7.98 -13.20 -18.84
CA TYR A 160 8.22 -12.23 -19.91
C TYR A 160 9.66 -12.22 -20.45
N ILE A 161 10.63 -12.72 -19.68
CA ILE A 161 12.04 -12.72 -20.08
C ILE A 161 12.54 -14.13 -20.38
N LEU A 162 12.23 -15.12 -19.54
CA LEU A 162 12.82 -16.46 -19.67
C LEU A 162 11.98 -17.43 -20.52
N ARG A 163 10.66 -17.48 -20.33
CA ARG A 163 9.76 -18.36 -21.09
C ARG A 163 9.34 -17.80 -22.45
N GLY A 164 9.61 -16.51 -22.70
CA GLY A 164 9.45 -15.91 -24.01
C GLY A 164 10.59 -16.22 -24.99
N ALA A 165 11.74 -16.69 -24.48
CA ALA A 165 12.98 -16.95 -25.23
C ALA A 165 13.10 -18.36 -25.82
#